data_AF-A0A0F5YFC5-F1
#
_entry.id   AF-A0A0F5YFC5-F1
#
_cell.length_a   1.000
_cell.length_b   1.000
_cell.length_c   1.000
_cell.angle_alpha   90.00
_cell.angle_beta   90.00
_cell.angle_gamma   90.00
#
_symmetry.space_group_name_H-M   'P 1'
#
loop_
_entity.id
_entity.type
_entity.pdbx_description
1 polymer ?
#
loop_
_entity_poly.entity_id
_entity_poly.type
_entity_poly.pdbx_seq_one_letter_code
_entity_poly.pdbx_strand_id
1 'polypeptide(L)' 'MSDQQWETDEDRMMYKLMVHKKFIGWVIERLESEGISARRTTGMDRKGDILLINEEDVPRVQQIVREIQNKYN' A
#
# COMPACT_ATOMS: atom_id res chain seq x y z
N MET A 1 7.82 -18.16 -5.67
CA MET A 1 6.61 -17.91 -4.86
C MET A 1 6.47 -19.12 -3.97
N SER A 2 6.65 -18.97 -2.66
CA SER A 2 6.56 -20.09 -1.72
C SER A 2 5.12 -20.60 -1.68
N ASP A 3 4.93 -21.90 -1.88
CA ASP A 3 3.66 -22.59 -1.68
C ASP A 3 3.28 -22.52 -0.20
N GLN A 4 2.68 -21.41 0.21
CA GLN A 4 2.23 -21.21 1.57
C GLN A 4 0.90 -21.93 1.72
N GLN A 5 0.94 -23.06 2.43
CA GLN A 5 -0.24 -23.87 2.72
C GLN A 5 -1.08 -23.17 3.78
N TRP A 6 -2.26 -22.69 3.38
CA TRP A 6 -3.21 -22.03 4.28
C TRP A 6 -4.07 -23.08 4.96
N GLU A 7 -3.93 -23.24 6.28
CA GLU A 7 -4.67 -24.25 7.05
C GLU A 7 -6.09 -23.78 7.38
N THR A 8 -6.28 -22.47 7.56
CA THR A 8 -7.58 -21.87 7.94
C THR A 8 -7.93 -20.63 7.12
N ASP A 9 -9.20 -20.21 7.18
CA ASP A 9 -9.63 -18.95 6.59
C ASP A 9 -9.03 -17.75 7.34
N GLU A 10 -8.80 -17.88 8.64
CA GLU A 10 -8.06 -16.93 9.46
C GLU A 10 -6.63 -16.73 8.95
N ASP A 11 -5.92 -17.80 8.58
CA ASP A 11 -4.55 -17.69 8.03
C ASP A 11 -4.54 -16.94 6.70
N ARG A 12 -5.52 -17.22 5.83
CA ARG A 12 -5.69 -16.50 4.56
C ARG A 12 -5.97 -15.02 4.80
N MET A 13 -6.79 -14.72 5.80
CA MET A 13 -7.11 -13.34 6.18
C MET A 13 -5.87 -12.62 6.71
N MET A 14 -5.12 -13.25 7.59
CA MET A 14 -3.87 -12.71 8.15
C MET A 14 -2.81 -12.47 7.07
N TYR A 15 -2.69 -13.38 6.11
CA TYR A 15 -1.79 -13.18 4.98
C TYR A 15 -2.20 -12.00 4.09
N LYS A 16 -3.47 -11.90 3.72
CA LYS A 16 -3.97 -10.75 2.94
C LYS A 16 -3.67 -9.44 3.65
N LEU A 17 -3.90 -9.37 4.97
CA LEU A 17 -3.56 -8.20 5.79
C LEU A 17 -2.06 -7.93 5.81
N MET A 18 -1.23 -8.97 5.87
CA MET A 18 0.23 -8.83 5.87
C MET A 18 0.76 -8.33 4.51
N VAL A 19 0.26 -8.89 3.40
CA VAL A 19 0.61 -8.42 2.04
C VAL A 19 0.18 -6.98 1.87
N HIS A 20 -1.04 -6.64 2.26
CA HIS A 20 -1.56 -5.27 2.20
C HIS A 20 -0.71 -4.29 3.03
N LYS A 21 -0.34 -4.66 4.26
CA LYS A 21 0.57 -3.87 5.11
C LYS A 21 1.92 -3.65 4.43
N LYS A 22 2.53 -4.69 3.85
CA LYS A 22 3.82 -4.60 3.16
C LYS A 22 3.73 -3.72 1.93
N PHE A 23 2.66 -3.86 1.15
CA PHE A 23 2.43 -3.05 -0.04
C PHE A 23 2.34 -1.56 0.29
N ILE A 24 1.57 -1.18 1.31
CA ILE A 24 1.46 0.23 1.70
C ILE A 24 2.80 0.77 2.20
N GLY A 25 3.54 -0.01 3.01
CA GLY A 25 4.87 0.38 3.46
C GLY A 25 5.80 0.68 2.28
N TRP A 26 5.81 -0.21 1.29
CA TRP A 26 6.59 -0.02 0.06
C TRP A 26 6.15 1.21 -0.75
N VAL A 27 4.84 1.51 -0.85
CA VAL A 27 4.35 2.72 -1.52
C VAL A 27 4.84 3.98 -0.80
N ILE A 28 4.79 4.01 0.53
CA ILE A 28 5.28 5.14 1.33
C ILE A 28 6.77 5.36 1.09
N GLU A 29 7.58 4.31 1.17
CA GLU A 29 9.02 4.36 0.90
C GLU A 29 9.31 4.88 -0.52
N ARG A 30 8.50 4.47 -1.51
CA ARG A 30 8.63 4.95 -2.89
C ARG A 30 8.31 6.44 -3.00
N LEU A 31 7.28 6.93 -2.32
CA LEU A 31 6.94 8.35 -2.29
C LEU A 31 8.03 9.17 -1.59
N GLU A 32 8.53 8.70 -0.44
CA GLU A 32 9.63 9.35 0.27
C GLU A 32 10.90 9.44 -0.60
N SER A 33 11.20 8.41 -1.40
CA SER A 33 12.33 8.42 -2.34
C SER A 33 12.22 9.50 -3.43
N GLU A 34 11.00 9.99 -3.68
CA GLU A 34 10.70 11.07 -4.64
C GLU A 34 10.54 12.43 -3.92
N GLY A 35 10.83 12.49 -2.62
CA GLY A 35 10.71 13.71 -1.80
C GLY A 35 9.30 14.00 -1.30
N ILE A 36 8.35 13.08 -1.46
CA ILE A 36 6.95 13.25 -1.06
C ILE A 36 6.77 12.64 0.33
N SER A 37 6.48 13.49 1.31
CA SER A 37 6.14 13.04 2.66
C SER A 37 4.73 12.45 2.67
N ALA A 38 4.61 11.17 3.00
CA ALA A 38 3.33 10.48 3.07
C ALA A 38 3.15 9.79 4.43
N ARG A 39 1.94 9.85 4.98
CA ARG A 39 1.61 9.19 6.25
C ARG A 39 0.35 8.36 6.12
N ARG A 40 0.42 7.11 6.58
CA ARG A 40 -0.75 6.25 6.73
C ARG A 40 -1.56 6.64 7.97
N THR A 41 -2.89 6.65 7.85
CA THR A 41 -3.77 6.78 9.01
C THR A 41 -3.77 5.51 9.88
N THR A 42 -4.11 5.66 11.15
CA THR A 42 -4.30 4.55 12.08
C THR A 42 -5.79 4.33 12.33
N GLY A 43 -6.21 3.07 12.41
CA GLY A 43 -7.61 2.69 12.62
C GLY A 43 -8.11 1.76 11.50
N MET A 44 -9.12 0.95 11.81
CA MET A 44 -9.78 0.11 10.81
C MET A 44 -10.88 0.92 10.10
N ASP A 45 -10.51 1.65 9.06
CA ASP A 45 -11.52 2.25 8.17
C ASP A 45 -12.03 1.17 7.20
N ARG A 46 -13.35 1.03 7.11
CA ARG A 46 -14.01 0.08 6.18
C ARG A 46 -13.77 0.41 4.71
N LYS A 47 -13.37 1.65 4.41
CA LYS A 47 -13.01 2.12 3.06
C LYS A 47 -11.55 1.84 2.69
N GLY A 48 -10.77 1.26 3.60
CA GLY A 48 -9.35 0.95 3.41
C GLY A 48 -8.42 1.94 4.10
N ASP A 49 -7.11 1.72 3.99
CA ASP A 49 -6.12 2.63 4.56
C ASP A 49 -6.11 3.97 3.80
N ILE A 50 -6.07 5.07 4.54
CA ILE A 50 -5.97 6.42 3.98
C ILE A 50 -4.51 6.85 4.03
N LEU A 51 -4.00 7.30 2.90
CA LEU A 51 -2.68 7.91 2.78
C LEU A 51 -2.84 9.43 2.76
N LEU A 52 -2.22 10.11 3.72
CA LEU A 52 -2.16 11.56 3.81
C LEU A 52 -0.90 12.05 3.09
N ILE A 53 -1.08 13.01 2.19
CA ILE A 53 -0.04 13.68 1.39
C ILE A 53 -0.36 15.17 1.34
N ASN A 54 0.61 16.01 0.95
CA ASN A 54 0.33 17.41 0.70
C ASN A 54 -0.46 17.58 -0.60
N GLU A 55 -1.19 18.68 -0.73
CA GLU A 55 -2.07 18.93 -1.88
C GLU A 55 -1.26 19.13 -3.17
N GLU A 56 -0.11 19.80 -3.07
CA GLU A 56 0.84 20.03 -4.16
C GLU A 56 1.40 18.74 -4.76
N ASP A 57 1.49 17.66 -3.97
CA ASP A 57 2.08 16.39 -4.37
C ASP A 57 1.06 15.49 -5.09
N VAL A 58 -0.24 15.81 -5.04
CA VAL A 58 -1.33 14.99 -5.59
C VAL A 58 -1.08 14.57 -7.05
N PRO A 59 -0.73 15.47 -7.99
CA PRO A 59 -0.51 15.06 -9.38
C PRO A 59 0.64 14.06 -9.53
N ARG A 60 1.72 14.24 -8.76
CA ARG A 60 2.90 13.37 -8.81
C ARG A 60 2.60 12.00 -8.22
N VAL A 61 1.89 11.95 -7.08
CA VAL A 61 1.45 10.70 -6.46
C VAL A 61 0.56 9.90 -7.41
N GLN A 62 -0.39 10.54 -8.09
CA GLN A 62 -1.25 9.88 -9.07
C GLN A 62 -0.44 9.25 -10.22
N GLN A 63 0.59 9.94 -10.70
CA GLN A 63 1.47 9.40 -11.73
C GLN A 63 2.23 8.17 -11.24
N ILE A 64 2.82 8.23 -10.04
CA ILE A 64 3.55 7.11 -9.45
C ILE A 64 2.64 5.89 -9.30
N VAL A 65 1.41 6.07 -8.81
CA VAL A 65 0.43 4.99 -8.68
C VAL A 65 0.12 4.34 -10.04
N ARG A 66 -0.06 5.16 -11.10
CA ARG A 66 -0.27 4.64 -12.45
C ARG A 66 0.94 3.85 -12.97
N GLU A 67 2.15 4.34 -12.75
CA GLU A 67 3.38 3.64 -13.14
C GLU A 67 3.52 2.28 -12.44
N ILE A 68 3.20 2.22 -11.15
CA ILE A 68 3.16 0.98 -10.37
C ILE A 68 2.11 0.03 -10.96
N GLN A 69 0.91 0.55 -11.24
CA GLN A 69 -0.19 -0.26 -11.78
C GLN A 69 0.18 -0.87 -13.13
N ASN A 70 0.77 -0.09 -14.05
CA ASN A 70 1.21 -0.55 -15.37
C ASN A 70 2.38 -1.54 -15.33
N LYS A 71 3.18 -1.54 -14.26
CA LYS A 71 4.35 -2.43 -14.15
C LYS A 71 3.97 -3.82 -13.67
N TYR A 72 2.95 -3.94 -12.83
CA TYR A 72 2.62 -5.18 -12.12
C TYR A 72 1.24 -5.75 -12.45
N ASN A 73 0.40 -5.03 -13.20
CA ASN A 73 -0.84 -5.53 -13.79
C ASN A 73 -0.77 -5.42 -15.31
#